data_AF-A0A1G9CEK8-F1
#
_entry.id   AF-A0A1G9CEK8-F1
#
_cell.length_a   1.000
_cell.length_b   1.000
_cell.length_c   1.000
_cell.angle_alpha   90.00
_cell.angle_beta   90.00
_cell.angle_gamma   90.00
#
_symmetry.space_group_name_H-M   'P 1'
#
loop_
_entity.id
_entity.type
_entity.pdbx_description
1 polymer ?
#
loop_
_entity_poly.entity_id
_entity_poly.type
_entity_poly.pdbx_seq_one_letter_code
_entity_poly.pdbx_strand_id
1 'polypeptide(L)'
;MFDTINAEETANIILLLQNGKAQEALERQMENYNPNSPASNYNVGNLLSNLHRLDEALEYYDTALFLDTHYVKAWYRKGALLFYTDRHPDAAKCFENGSVETL
;
A
#
# COMPACT_ATOMS: atom_id res chain seq x y z
N MET A 1 -17.51 -13.77 -10.42
CA MET A 1 -16.90 -12.53 -10.93
C MET A 1 -16.82 -11.59 -9.73
N PHE A 2 -15.80 -11.79 -8.89
CA PHE A 2 -15.62 -11.03 -7.65
C PHE A 2 -14.81 -9.77 -7.99
N ASP A 3 -15.50 -8.82 -8.62
CA ASP A 3 -14.96 -7.49 -8.84
C ASP A 3 -15.51 -6.59 -7.73
N THR A 4 -14.58 -5.99 -6.98
CA THR A 4 -14.76 -5.04 -5.87
C THR A 4 -15.03 -5.65 -4.49
N ILE A 5 -14.09 -5.36 -3.57
CA ILE A 5 -14.37 -5.27 -2.14
C ILE A 5 -15.58 -4.35 -2.00
N ASN A 6 -16.68 -4.83 -1.41
CA ASN A 6 -17.87 -4.01 -1.29
C ASN A 6 -17.57 -2.80 -0.35
N ALA A 7 -18.33 -1.71 -0.49
CA ALA A 7 -18.10 -0.49 0.29
C ALA A 7 -18.19 -0.70 1.81
N GLU A 8 -18.98 -1.68 2.26
CA GLU A 8 -19.15 -2.06 3.66
C GLU A 8 -17.86 -2.69 4.23
N GLU A 9 -17.19 -3.51 3.44
CA GLU A 9 -15.95 -4.18 3.80
C GLU A 9 -14.78 -3.21 3.87
N THR A 10 -14.76 -2.22 2.97
CA THR A 10 -13.83 -1.08 3.07
C THR A 10 -14.06 -0.27 4.35
N ALA A 11 -15.33 -0.01 4.71
CA ALA A 11 -15.67 0.70 5.95
C ALA A 11 -15.25 -0.09 7.20
N ASN A 12 -15.41 -1.41 7.18
CA ASN A 12 -14.96 -2.28 8.27
C ASN A 12 -13.44 -2.24 8.47
N ILE A 13 -12.66 -2.27 7.40
CA ILE A 13 -11.20 -2.14 7.47
C ILE A 13 -10.79 -0.79 8.08
N ILE A 14 -11.45 0.31 7.68
CA ILE A 14 -11.18 1.65 8.24
C ILE A 14 -11.48 1.67 9.74
N LEU A 15 -12.59 1.09 10.18
CA LEU A 15 -12.95 1.02 11.59
C LEU A 15 -11.95 0.20 12.41
N LEU A 16 -11.48 -0.94 11.88
CA LEU A 16 -10.45 -1.75 12.53
C LEU A 16 -9.15 -0.95 12.71
N LEU A 17 -8.74 -0.18 11.70
CA LEU A 17 -7.58 0.71 11.79
C LEU A 17 -7.75 1.81 12.85
N GLN A 18 -8.93 2.44 12.92
CA GLN A 18 -9.24 3.46 13.94
C GLN A 18 -9.17 2.91 15.37
N ASN A 19 -9.49 1.63 15.54
CA ASN A 19 -9.45 0.94 16.83
C ASN A 19 -8.09 0.29 17.14
N GLY A 20 -7.04 0.55 16.33
CA GLY A 20 -5.71 -0.02 16.53
C GLY A 20 -5.58 -1.51 16.17
N LYS A 21 -6.61 -2.11 15.55
CA LYS A 21 -6.68 -3.52 15.17
C LYS A 21 -6.12 -3.75 13.76
N ALA A 22 -4.92 -3.24 13.51
CA ALA A 22 -4.30 -3.31 12.18
C ALA A 22 -4.04 -4.76 11.70
N GLN A 23 -3.84 -5.70 12.62
CA GLN A 23 -3.65 -7.12 12.30
C GLN A 23 -4.94 -7.77 11.79
N GLU A 24 -6.07 -7.55 12.47
CA GLU A 24 -7.38 -8.02 12.01
C GLU A 24 -7.75 -7.39 10.66
N ALA A 25 -7.42 -6.11 10.47
CA ALA A 25 -7.63 -5.41 9.20
C ALA A 25 -6.84 -6.06 8.05
N LEU A 26 -5.59 -6.47 8.31
CA LEU A 26 -4.75 -7.19 7.34
C LEU A 26 -5.33 -8.55 6.98
N GLU A 27 -5.77 -9.33 7.98
CA GLU A 27 -6.38 -10.64 7.74
C GLU A 27 -7.62 -10.55 6.84
N ARG A 28 -8.51 -9.59 7.12
CA ARG A 28 -9.69 -9.33 6.27
C ARG A 28 -9.32 -8.86 4.87
N GLN A 29 -8.31 -8.02 4.73
CA GLN A 29 -7.81 -7.60 3.42
C GLN A 29 -7.24 -8.79 2.63
N MET A 30 -6.62 -9.76 3.31
CA MET A 30 -6.05 -10.96 2.69
C MET A 30 -7.09 -11.95 2.19
N GLU A 31 -8.25 -12.06 2.85
CA GLU A 31 -9.37 -12.90 2.38
C GLU A 31 -9.86 -12.51 0.98
N ASN A 32 -9.77 -11.21 0.65
CA ASN A 32 -10.19 -10.64 -0.63
C ASN A 32 -8.99 -10.15 -1.48
N TYR A 33 -7.80 -10.66 -1.20
CA TYR A 33 -6.59 -10.21 -1.87
C TYR A 33 -6.57 -10.62 -3.34
N ASN A 34 -6.26 -9.66 -4.20
CA ASN A 34 -6.07 -9.89 -5.63
C ASN A 34 -4.65 -9.48 -6.04
N PRO A 35 -3.75 -10.44 -6.29
CA PRO A 35 -2.35 -10.14 -6.59
C PRO A 35 -2.15 -9.37 -7.90
N ASN A 36 -3.13 -9.38 -8.81
CA ASN A 36 -3.06 -8.67 -10.09
C ASN A 36 -3.69 -7.27 -10.04
N SER A 37 -4.09 -6.80 -8.86
CA SER A 37 -4.64 -5.46 -8.67
C SER A 37 -3.61 -4.54 -8.00
N PRO A 38 -3.20 -3.42 -8.64
CA PRO A 38 -2.32 -2.44 -8.01
C PRO A 38 -2.89 -1.91 -6.69
N ALA A 39 -4.21 -1.67 -6.65
CA ALA A 39 -4.90 -1.17 -5.46
C ALA A 39 -4.91 -2.20 -4.31
N SER A 40 -5.10 -3.49 -4.62
CA SER A 40 -5.08 -4.54 -3.60
C SER A 40 -3.68 -4.69 -2.98
N ASN A 41 -2.64 -4.72 -3.81
CA ASN A 41 -1.24 -4.72 -3.37
C ASN A 41 -0.91 -3.47 -2.53
N TYR A 42 -1.29 -2.29 -2.99
CA TYR A 42 -1.10 -1.04 -2.24
C TYR A 42 -1.78 -1.07 -0.86
N ASN A 43 -3.02 -1.55 -0.77
CA ASN A 43 -3.76 -1.61 0.48
C ASN A 43 -3.09 -2.54 1.49
N VAL A 44 -2.63 -3.72 1.03
CA VAL A 44 -1.86 -4.66 1.85
C VAL A 44 -0.56 -4.02 2.34
N GLY A 45 0.21 -3.39 1.45
CA GLY A 45 1.44 -2.69 1.83
C GLY A 45 1.20 -1.61 2.88
N ASN A 46 0.10 -0.86 2.77
CA ASN A 46 -0.28 0.17 3.75
C ASN A 46 -0.66 -0.42 5.11
N LEU A 47 -1.35 -1.56 5.16
CA LEU A 47 -1.66 -2.26 6.41
C LEU A 47 -0.38 -2.81 7.07
N LEU A 48 0.53 -3.40 6.28
CA LEU A 48 1.82 -3.89 6.76
C LEU A 48 2.71 -2.75 7.29
N SER A 49 2.71 -1.59 6.64
CA SER A 49 3.40 -0.40 7.11
C SER A 49 2.88 0.06 8.47
N ASN A 50 1.55 0.05 8.68
CA ASN A 50 0.94 0.39 9.97
C ASN A 50 1.29 -0.64 11.08
N LEU A 51 1.60 -1.88 10.70
CA LEU A 51 2.06 -2.94 11.59
C LEU A 51 3.59 -2.93 11.82
N HIS A 52 4.31 -1.93 11.30
CA HIS A 52 5.77 -1.85 11.33
C HIS A 52 6.48 -3.02 10.62
N ARG A 53 5.79 -3.74 9.71
CA ARG A 53 6.36 -4.79 8.86
C ARG A 53 6.90 -4.16 7.56
N LEU A 54 7.97 -3.38 7.70
CA LEU A 54 8.39 -2.42 6.67
C LEU A 54 8.91 -3.08 5.41
N ASP A 55 9.72 -4.14 5.53
CA ASP A 55 10.28 -4.83 4.37
C ASP A 55 9.19 -5.46 3.51
N GLU A 56 8.21 -6.12 4.13
CA GLU A 56 7.07 -6.69 3.42
C GLU A 56 6.21 -5.59 2.78
N ALA A 57 6.00 -4.47 3.47
CA ALA A 57 5.28 -3.34 2.89
C ALA A 57 5.94 -2.82 1.60
N LEU A 58 7.28 -2.77 1.55
CA LEU A 58 8.02 -2.38 0.35
C LEU A 58 7.77 -3.34 -0.81
N GLU A 59 7.79 -4.66 -0.57
CA GLU A 59 7.52 -5.67 -1.61
C GLU A 59 6.12 -5.51 -2.23
N TYR A 60 5.12 -5.23 -1.41
CA TYR A 60 3.75 -4.99 -1.90
C TYR A 60 3.62 -3.66 -2.64
N TYR A 61 4.32 -2.61 -2.22
CA TYR A 61 4.37 -1.38 -2.99
C TYR A 61 5.08 -1.57 -4.33
N ASP A 62 6.16 -2.35 -4.37
CA ASP A 62 6.86 -2.70 -5.60
C ASP A 62 5.99 -3.52 -6.54
N THR A 63 5.21 -4.46 -6.02
CA THR A 63 4.26 -5.22 -6.81
C THR A 63 3.15 -4.33 -7.37
N ALA A 64 2.63 -3.38 -6.57
CA ALA A 64 1.65 -2.40 -7.06
C ALA A 64 2.21 -1.56 -8.21
N LEU A 65 3.46 -1.11 -8.09
CA LEU A 65 4.16 -0.31 -9.10
C LEU A 65 4.60 -1.11 -10.33
N PHE A 66 4.83 -2.41 -10.17
CA PHE A 66 5.08 -3.31 -11.30
C PHE A 66 3.83 -3.51 -12.16
N LEU A 67 2.65 -3.61 -11.54
CA LEU A 67 1.37 -3.73 -12.23
C LEU A 67 0.90 -2.41 -12.84
N ASP A 68 1.13 -1.31 -12.14
CA ASP A 68 0.79 0.03 -12.58
C ASP A 68 1.87 1.03 -12.12
N THR A 69 2.77 1.35 -13.04
CA THR A 69 3.85 2.32 -12.81
C THR A 69 3.33 3.72 -12.48
N HIS A 70 2.08 4.01 -12.82
CA HIS A 70 1.41 5.29 -12.61
C HIS A 70 0.62 5.35 -11.29
N TYR A 71 0.73 4.32 -10.45
CA TYR A 71 0.05 4.28 -9.16
C TYR A 71 0.72 5.21 -8.12
N VAL A 72 0.51 6.53 -8.27
CA VAL A 72 1.16 7.62 -7.49
C VAL A 72 1.11 7.38 -5.98
N LYS A 73 0.01 6.82 -5.46
CA LYS A 73 -0.13 6.52 -4.03
C LYS A 73 0.93 5.52 -3.54
N ALA A 74 1.29 4.52 -4.35
CA ALA A 74 2.34 3.56 -4.00
C ALA A 74 3.73 4.20 -4.03
N TRP A 75 4.03 5.05 -5.01
CA TRP A 75 5.28 5.84 -5.04
C TRP A 75 5.44 6.70 -3.79
N TYR A 76 4.38 7.42 -3.42
CA TYR A 76 4.40 8.27 -2.22
C TYR A 76 4.61 7.46 -0.94
N ARG A 77 3.87 6.36 -0.75
CA ARG A 77 4.01 5.51 0.45
C ARG A 77 5.36 4.83 0.53
N LYS A 78 5.86 4.28 -0.59
CA LYS A 78 7.19 3.69 -0.68
C LYS A 78 8.27 4.71 -0.33
N GLY A 79 8.20 5.91 -0.92
CA GLY A 79 9.13 7.00 -0.64
C GLY A 79 9.12 7.43 0.82
N ALA A 80 7.93 7.60 1.41
CA ALA A 80 7.78 7.94 2.83
C ALA A 80 8.38 6.86 3.74
N LEU A 81 8.19 5.59 3.40
CA LEU A 81 8.71 4.47 4.19
C LEU A 81 10.23 4.35 4.09
N LEU A 82 10.80 4.55 2.90
CA LEU A 82 12.24 4.62 2.70
C LEU A 82 12.86 5.82 3.42
N PHE A 83 12.15 6.95 3.47
CA PHE A 83 12.59 8.11 4.22
C PHE A 83 12.62 7.83 5.73
N TYR A 84 11.60 7.16 6.27
CA TYR A 84 11.53 6.77 7.68
C TYR A 84 12.61 5.75 8.10
N THR A 85 13.14 4.98 7.14
CA THR A 85 14.19 3.97 7.36
C THR A 85 15.59 4.48 6.99
N ASP A 86 15.78 5.81 6.93
CA ASP A 86 17.04 6.48 6.58
C ASP A 86 17.62 6.13 5.18
N ARG A 87 16.81 5.55 4.29
CA ARG A 87 17.16 5.27 2.88
C ARG A 87 16.82 6.47 1.99
N HIS A 88 17.33 7.64 2.36
CA HIS A 88 16.98 8.91 1.70
C HIS A 88 17.23 8.95 0.18
N PRO A 89 18.32 8.38 -0.39
CA PRO A 89 18.53 8.40 -1.84
C PRO A 89 17.45 7.63 -2.61
N ASP A 90 16.99 6.51 -2.06
CA ASP A 90 15.94 5.70 -2.69
C ASP A 90 14.56 6.38 -2.54
N ALA A 91 14.32 7.03 -1.39
CA ALA A 91 13.12 7.83 -1.17
C ALA A 91 12.98 8.98 -2.18
N ALA A 92 14.07 9.70 -2.45
CA ALA A 92 14.09 10.80 -3.42
C ALA A 92 13.67 10.34 -4.82
N LYS A 93 14.21 9.19 -5.28
CA LYS A 93 13.80 8.58 -6.56
C LYS A 93 12.32 8.22 -6.59
N CYS A 94 11.77 7.72 -5.48
CA CYS A 94 10.34 7.42 -5.40
C CYS A 94 9.48 8.69 -5.52
N PHE A 95 9.88 9.79 -4.88
CA PHE A 95 9.13 11.05 -4.98
C PHE A 95 9.26 11.68 -6.36
N GLU A 96 10.44 11.59 -7.00
CA GLU A 96 10.63 11.98 -8.38
C GLU A 96 9.66 11.19 -9.26
N ASN A 97 9.74 9.87 -9.29
CA ASN A 97 8.85 9.02 -10.09
C ASN A 97 7.35 9.25 -9.83
N GLY A 98 6.97 9.52 -8.58
CA GLY A 98 5.58 9.83 -8.23
C GLY A 98 5.10 11.23 -8.66
N SER A 99 6.00 12.14 -9.03
CA SER A 99 5.69 13.52 -9.39
C SER A 99 5.90 13.87 -10.87
N VAL A 100 6.76 13.14 -11.61
CA VAL A 100 7.12 13.48 -13.00
C VAL A 100 5.95 13.46 -13.99
N GLU A 101 4.85 12.73 -13.71
CA GLU A 101 3.75 12.57 -14.68
C GLU A 101 2.53 13.47 -14.45
N THR A 102 2.66 14.56 -13.66
CA THR A 102 1.60 15.60 -13.58
C THR A 102 1.77 16.73 -14.61
N LEU A 103 2.61 16.54 -15.64
CA LEU A 103 2.88 17.50 -16.73
C LEU A 103 2.55 16.88 -18.10
#